data_AF-A0A655JK26-F1
#
_entry.id   AF-A0A655JK26-F1
#
_cell.length_a   1.000
_cell.length_b   1.000
_cell.length_c   1.000
_cell.angle_alpha   90.00
_cell.angle_beta   90.00
_cell.angle_gamma   90.00
#
_symmetry.space_group_name_H-M   'P 1'
#
loop_
_entity.id
_entity.type
_entity.pdbx_description
1 polymer ?
#
loop_
_entity_poly.entity_id
_entity_poly.type
_entity_poly.pdbx_seq_one_letter_code
_entity_poly.pdbx_strand_id
1 'polypeptide(L)'
;MIWENGALLAESERFPKGVRRSVADVDTELLRSERLRMGTFDDNRRHHRELTESFRRIDFALDPPAGDIGLLREVERFPFVPADPQRLQQDCYEAYNIQVSGLEQRLRALDYPKVVIGVSGGLDSTHALIVATHAMDREGRPRSDILAFALPGFATGEHTKNNAIKLARALGVTFSEIDIGDTARLMLHTIGHPYSVGEKVYDVTFENVQAGLRTDYLFRIANQRGGIVLGTGDLSELALGWSTYGVGDQMSHYNVNAGVPKTLIQHLIRWVISAGEFGEKVGEVLQSVLDTEITPELIPTGEEELQSSEAKVGPFALQDFSLFQVLRYGFRPSKIAFLAWHAWNDAERGNWPPGFPKSERPSYSLAEIRHWLQIFVQRFYSFSQFKRSALPNGPKVSHGGALSPRGDWRAPSDMSARIWLDQIDREVPKG
;
A
#
# COMPACT_ATOMS: atom_id res chain seq x y z
N MET A 1 -17.48 -2.23 -29.71
CA MET A 1 -16.97 -2.22 -28.32
C MET A 1 -16.64 -3.65 -27.92
N ILE A 2 -15.54 -3.85 -27.21
CA ILE A 2 -15.09 -5.13 -26.63
C ILE A 2 -14.98 -4.88 -25.13
N TRP A 3 -15.64 -5.71 -24.32
CA TRP A 3 -15.65 -5.58 -22.86
C TRP A 3 -15.17 -6.88 -22.21
N GLU A 4 -14.46 -6.72 -21.10
CA GLU A 4 -13.99 -7.80 -20.23
C GLU A 4 -14.37 -7.46 -18.79
N ASN A 5 -15.21 -8.27 -18.17
CA ASN A 5 -15.60 -8.12 -16.77
C ASN A 5 -16.03 -6.69 -16.37
N GLY A 6 -16.74 -6.00 -17.25
CA GLY A 6 -17.19 -4.62 -17.02
C GLY A 6 -16.15 -3.53 -17.33
N ALA A 7 -14.97 -3.86 -17.86
CA ALA A 7 -13.99 -2.91 -18.38
C ALA A 7 -14.03 -2.85 -19.92
N LEU A 8 -14.00 -1.65 -20.49
CA LEU A 8 -13.94 -1.44 -21.93
C LEU A 8 -12.51 -1.63 -22.41
N LEU A 9 -12.27 -2.61 -23.29
CA LEU A 9 -10.94 -2.89 -23.83
C LEU A 9 -10.69 -2.16 -25.16
N ALA A 10 -11.70 -2.06 -26.01
CA ALA A 10 -11.61 -1.34 -27.26
C ALA A 10 -12.98 -0.92 -27.77
N GLU A 11 -13.07 0.24 -28.40
CA GLU A 11 -14.26 0.68 -29.12
C GLU A 11 -13.92 1.28 -30.48
N SER A 12 -14.91 1.32 -31.36
CA SER A 12 -14.81 1.99 -32.64
C SER A 12 -15.47 3.35 -32.54
N GLU A 13 -15.05 4.29 -33.37
CA GLU A 13 -15.70 5.60 -33.51
C GLU A 13 -17.21 5.47 -33.71
N ARG A 14 -17.96 6.41 -33.15
CA ARG A 14 -19.38 6.59 -33.48
C ARG A 14 -19.48 7.31 -34.83
N PHE A 15 -20.30 6.78 -35.74
CA PHE A 15 -20.54 7.31 -37.09
C PHE A 15 -19.29 7.36 -38.01
N PRO A 16 -18.54 6.26 -38.19
CA PRO A 16 -17.36 6.27 -39.02
C PRO A 16 -17.70 6.39 -40.50
N LYS A 17 -16.85 7.08 -41.27
CA LYS A 17 -16.84 6.92 -42.73
C LYS A 17 -16.12 5.62 -43.09
N GLY A 18 -16.86 4.64 -43.63
CA GLY A 18 -16.33 3.34 -44.06
C GLY A 18 -16.23 2.29 -42.96
N VAL A 19 -15.68 1.12 -43.32
CA VAL A 19 -15.55 -0.03 -42.42
C VAL A 19 -14.59 0.28 -41.27
N ARG A 20 -14.90 -0.22 -40.08
CA ARG A 20 -14.05 -0.17 -38.88
C ARG A 20 -14.01 -1.54 -38.22
N ARG A 21 -12.90 -1.81 -37.52
CA ARG A 21 -12.73 -2.97 -36.64
C ARG A 21 -12.10 -2.50 -35.33
N SER A 22 -12.51 -3.12 -34.22
CA SER A 22 -11.83 -3.03 -32.93
C SER A 22 -11.23 -4.40 -32.62
N VAL A 23 -10.01 -4.43 -32.09
CA VAL A 23 -9.30 -5.66 -31.71
C VAL A 23 -8.72 -5.42 -30.33
N ALA A 24 -8.87 -6.40 -29.44
CA ALA A 24 -8.29 -6.37 -28.10
C ALA A 24 -8.05 -7.79 -27.59
N ASP A 25 -7.06 -7.95 -26.71
CA ASP A 25 -6.76 -9.22 -26.05
C ASP A 25 -7.60 -9.41 -24.78
N VAL A 26 -8.37 -10.51 -24.76
CA VAL A 26 -9.23 -10.90 -23.63
C VAL A 26 -8.52 -11.93 -22.76
N ASP A 27 -8.39 -11.62 -21.48
CA ASP A 27 -7.86 -12.47 -20.42
C ASP A 27 -8.91 -13.49 -19.96
N THR A 28 -8.88 -14.63 -20.63
CA THR A 28 -9.74 -15.78 -20.31
C THR A 28 -9.47 -16.37 -18.92
N GLU A 29 -8.26 -16.25 -18.39
CA GLU A 29 -7.91 -16.72 -17.05
C GLU A 29 -8.51 -15.81 -15.97
N LEU A 30 -8.51 -14.49 -16.18
CA LEU A 30 -9.25 -13.54 -15.33
C LEU A 30 -10.74 -13.90 -15.30
N LEU A 31 -11.37 -14.03 -16.47
CA LEU A 31 -12.79 -14.35 -16.56
C LEU A 31 -13.14 -15.67 -15.86
N ARG A 32 -12.28 -16.68 -16.00
CA ARG A 32 -12.46 -17.96 -15.28
C ARG A 32 -12.30 -17.79 -13.78
N SER A 33 -11.29 -17.07 -13.31
CA SER A 33 -11.04 -16.82 -11.88
C SER A 33 -12.19 -16.06 -11.22
N GLU A 34 -12.68 -14.99 -11.85
CA GLU A 34 -13.79 -14.19 -11.34
C GLU A 34 -15.09 -15.00 -11.25
N ARG A 35 -15.40 -15.78 -12.30
CA ARG A 35 -16.59 -16.66 -12.30
C ARG A 35 -16.53 -17.74 -11.22
N LEU A 36 -15.34 -18.23 -10.86
CA LEU A 36 -15.18 -19.19 -9.77
C LEU A 36 -15.44 -18.57 -8.39
N ARG A 37 -15.14 -17.28 -8.22
CA ARG A 37 -15.34 -16.55 -6.95
C ARG A 37 -16.78 -16.05 -6.78
N MET A 38 -17.45 -15.76 -7.88
CA MET A 38 -18.83 -15.27 -7.88
C MET A 38 -19.82 -16.45 -7.84
N GLY A 39 -20.30 -16.79 -6.63
CA GLY A 39 -21.22 -17.93 -6.41
C GLY A 39 -22.48 -17.89 -7.28
N THR A 40 -22.95 -16.69 -7.64
CA THR A 40 -24.08 -16.50 -8.55
C THR A 40 -23.88 -17.14 -9.93
N PHE A 41 -22.65 -17.29 -10.43
CA PHE A 41 -22.42 -18.00 -11.68
C PHE A 41 -22.75 -19.49 -11.58
N ASP A 42 -22.41 -20.15 -10.46
CA ASP A 42 -22.76 -21.56 -10.25
C ASP A 42 -24.26 -21.73 -9.98
N ASP A 43 -24.87 -20.81 -9.23
CA ASP A 43 -26.32 -20.80 -9.00
C ASP A 43 -27.08 -20.69 -10.33
N ASN A 44 -26.69 -19.76 -11.19
CA ASN A 44 -27.27 -19.60 -12.53
C ASN A 44 -27.02 -20.82 -13.42
N ARG A 45 -25.81 -21.40 -13.37
CA ARG A 45 -25.49 -22.63 -14.11
C ARG A 45 -26.40 -23.79 -13.70
N ARG A 46 -26.69 -23.94 -12.41
CA ARG A 46 -27.60 -24.98 -11.89
C ARG A 46 -29.05 -24.68 -12.28
N HIS A 47 -29.48 -23.44 -12.12
CA HIS A 47 -30.85 -23.01 -12.41
C HIS A 47 -31.20 -23.17 -13.90
N HIS A 48 -30.26 -22.81 -14.80
CA HIS A 48 -30.44 -22.88 -16.25
C HIS A 48 -29.85 -24.13 -16.89
N ARG A 49 -29.68 -25.22 -16.13
CA ARG A 49 -28.97 -26.43 -16.58
C ARG A 49 -29.50 -26.97 -17.91
N GLU A 50 -30.81 -27.20 -18.01
CA GLU A 50 -31.45 -27.74 -19.22
C GLU A 50 -31.17 -26.86 -20.44
N LEU A 51 -31.26 -25.53 -20.28
CA LEU A 51 -30.94 -24.57 -21.33
C LEU A 51 -29.46 -24.65 -21.73
N THR A 52 -28.54 -24.66 -20.77
CA THR A 52 -27.09 -24.72 -21.06
C THR A 52 -26.67 -26.05 -21.70
N GLU A 53 -27.36 -27.15 -21.40
CA GLU A 53 -27.13 -28.47 -22.01
C GLU A 53 -27.71 -28.54 -23.43
N SER A 54 -28.74 -27.73 -23.74
CA SER A 54 -29.31 -27.63 -25.09
C SER A 54 -28.44 -26.87 -26.11
N PHE A 55 -27.40 -26.18 -25.66
CA PHE A 55 -26.52 -25.42 -26.54
C PHE A 55 -25.74 -26.35 -27.47
N ARG A 56 -25.86 -26.09 -28.79
CA ARG A 56 -25.02 -26.74 -29.80
C ARG A 56 -23.55 -26.39 -29.55
N ARG A 57 -22.72 -27.42 -29.35
CA ARG A 57 -21.26 -27.28 -29.27
C ARG A 57 -20.65 -27.59 -30.63
N ILE A 58 -19.75 -26.72 -31.08
CA ILE A 58 -19.02 -26.88 -32.33
C ILE A 58 -17.54 -26.82 -31.97
N ASP A 59 -16.87 -27.96 -32.07
CA ASP A 59 -15.45 -28.05 -31.77
C ASP A 59 -14.62 -27.55 -32.96
N PHE A 60 -13.54 -26.83 -32.67
CA PHE A 60 -12.57 -26.37 -33.66
C PHE A 60 -11.18 -26.30 -33.04
N ALA A 61 -10.14 -26.33 -33.88
CA ALA A 61 -8.76 -26.12 -33.47
C ALA A 61 -8.34 -24.67 -33.81
N LEU A 62 -7.79 -23.93 -32.83
CA LEU A 62 -7.43 -22.52 -32.99
C LEU A 62 -6.01 -22.31 -33.55
N ASP A 63 -5.15 -23.34 -33.54
CA ASP A 63 -3.72 -23.33 -33.95
C ASP A 63 -3.05 -21.94 -33.82
N PRO A 64 -2.97 -21.38 -32.60
CA PRO A 64 -2.50 -20.01 -32.42
C PRO A 64 -1.02 -19.89 -32.78
N PRO A 65 -0.58 -18.74 -33.33
CA PRO A 65 0.82 -18.52 -33.68
C PRO A 65 1.74 -18.69 -32.47
N ALA A 66 2.92 -19.27 -32.71
CA ALA A 66 3.99 -19.32 -31.73
C ALA A 66 4.81 -18.01 -31.76
N GLY A 67 5.23 -17.52 -30.59
CA GLY A 67 6.06 -16.31 -30.45
C GLY A 67 5.30 -15.09 -29.94
N ASP A 68 5.96 -13.93 -29.99
CA ASP A 68 5.38 -12.66 -29.58
C ASP A 68 4.48 -12.09 -30.67
N ILE A 69 3.19 -11.95 -30.34
CA ILE A 69 2.17 -11.33 -31.20
C ILE A 69 1.76 -9.94 -30.70
N GLY A 70 2.50 -9.41 -29.72
CA GLY A 70 2.17 -8.22 -28.97
C GLY A 70 1.07 -8.44 -27.93
N LEU A 71 0.75 -7.38 -27.21
CA LEU A 71 -0.38 -7.31 -26.28
C LEU A 71 -1.25 -6.12 -26.69
N LEU A 72 -2.46 -6.41 -27.15
CA LEU A 72 -3.49 -5.45 -27.55
C LEU A 72 -4.47 -5.21 -26.40
N ARG A 73 -3.93 -4.85 -25.24
CA ARG A 73 -4.71 -4.31 -24.12
C ARG A 73 -3.87 -3.34 -23.33
N GLU A 74 -4.54 -2.41 -22.68
CA GLU A 74 -3.89 -1.54 -21.72
C GLU A 74 -3.62 -2.29 -20.41
N VAL A 75 -2.44 -2.04 -19.84
CA VAL A 75 -2.06 -2.53 -18.51
C VAL A 75 -1.72 -1.33 -17.66
N GLU A 76 -2.57 -1.08 -16.66
CA GLU A 76 -2.37 0.00 -15.69
C GLU A 76 -1.10 -0.22 -14.87
N ARG A 77 -0.21 0.78 -14.84
CA ARG A 77 1.03 0.74 -14.04
C ARG A 77 0.76 0.71 -12.56
N PHE A 78 -0.20 1.51 -12.12
CA PHE A 78 -0.57 1.65 -10.72
C PHE A 78 -2.00 1.17 -10.54
N PRO A 79 -2.23 -0.14 -10.35
CA PRO A 79 -3.60 -0.68 -10.33
C PRO A 79 -4.45 -0.22 -9.13
N PHE A 80 -3.83 0.43 -8.14
CA PHE A 80 -4.52 1.12 -7.05
C PHE A 80 -4.78 2.63 -7.32
N VAL A 81 -4.19 3.18 -8.38
CA VAL A 81 -4.21 4.60 -8.75
C VAL A 81 -4.53 4.72 -10.24
N PRO A 82 -5.81 4.88 -10.61
CA PRO A 82 -6.23 4.98 -12.01
C PRO A 82 -5.48 6.10 -12.77
N ALA A 83 -5.15 5.84 -14.03
CA ALA A 83 -4.57 6.88 -14.89
C ALA A 83 -5.60 7.91 -15.39
N ASP A 84 -6.90 7.56 -15.42
CA ASP A 84 -7.97 8.49 -15.74
C ASP A 84 -8.15 9.54 -14.61
N PRO A 85 -8.04 10.84 -14.90
CA PRO A 85 -8.10 11.88 -13.86
C PRO A 85 -9.42 11.94 -13.09
N GLN A 86 -10.56 11.71 -13.76
CA GLN A 86 -11.88 11.77 -13.12
C GLN A 86 -12.04 10.59 -12.17
N ARG A 87 -11.64 9.39 -12.63
CA ARG A 87 -11.65 8.18 -11.83
C ARG A 87 -10.69 8.29 -10.64
N LEU A 88 -9.49 8.83 -10.84
CA LEU A 88 -8.54 9.07 -9.76
C LEU A 88 -9.12 10.02 -8.71
N GLN A 89 -9.72 11.13 -9.13
CA GLN A 89 -10.36 12.07 -8.20
C GLN A 89 -11.48 11.40 -7.40
N GLN A 90 -12.32 10.59 -8.05
CA GLN A 90 -13.39 9.84 -7.40
C GLN A 90 -12.82 8.82 -6.40
N ASP A 91 -11.85 7.99 -6.82
CA ASP A 91 -11.27 6.95 -5.97
C ASP A 91 -10.52 7.56 -4.78
N CYS A 92 -9.82 8.70 -4.96
CA CYS A 92 -9.22 9.44 -3.84
C CYS A 92 -10.27 10.00 -2.86
N TYR A 93 -11.33 10.62 -3.39
CA TYR A 93 -12.43 11.12 -2.56
C TYR A 93 -13.08 9.99 -1.75
N GLU A 94 -13.41 8.87 -2.40
CA GLU A 94 -14.03 7.71 -1.75
C GLU A 94 -13.09 7.10 -0.71
N ALA A 95 -11.85 6.79 -1.07
CA ALA A 95 -10.88 6.18 -0.17
C ALA A 95 -10.64 7.05 1.08
N TYR A 96 -10.42 8.36 0.89
CA TYR A 96 -10.23 9.29 1.99
C TYR A 96 -11.44 9.35 2.91
N ASN A 97 -12.65 9.48 2.37
CA ASN A 97 -13.89 9.51 3.16
C ASN A 97 -14.17 8.18 3.86
N ILE A 98 -13.83 7.04 3.27
CA ILE A 98 -13.92 5.73 3.93
C ILE A 98 -12.98 5.68 5.13
N GLN A 99 -11.75 6.21 5.03
CA GLN A 99 -10.83 6.28 6.17
C GLN A 99 -11.38 7.16 7.30
N VAL A 100 -11.85 8.36 6.95
CA VAL A 100 -12.45 9.31 7.89
C VAL A 100 -13.65 8.67 8.59
N SER A 101 -14.62 8.14 7.83
CA SER A 101 -15.81 7.53 8.41
C SER A 101 -15.55 6.23 9.16
N GLY A 102 -14.53 5.47 8.78
CA GLY A 102 -14.05 4.33 9.55
C GLY A 102 -13.55 4.74 10.93
N LEU A 103 -12.79 5.84 11.01
CA LEU A 103 -12.32 6.40 12.28
C LEU A 103 -13.44 7.03 13.10
N GLU A 104 -14.35 7.80 12.50
CA GLU A 104 -15.56 8.32 13.14
C GLU A 104 -16.33 7.20 13.85
N GLN A 105 -16.61 6.11 13.12
CA GLN A 105 -17.32 4.96 13.66
C GLN A 105 -16.55 4.29 14.81
N ARG A 106 -15.23 4.18 14.70
CA ARG A 106 -14.38 3.63 15.76
C ARG A 106 -14.43 4.49 17.03
N LEU A 107 -14.36 5.82 16.89
CA LEU A 107 -14.43 6.75 18.01
C LEU A 107 -15.79 6.67 18.71
N ARG A 108 -16.90 6.70 17.94
CA ARG A 108 -18.26 6.54 18.49
C ARG A 108 -18.42 5.23 19.27
N ALA A 109 -17.93 4.13 18.71
CA ALA A 109 -18.04 2.81 19.34
C ALA A 109 -17.25 2.66 20.64
N LEU A 110 -16.29 3.55 20.89
CA LEU A 110 -15.45 3.56 22.10
C LEU A 110 -15.78 4.73 23.04
N ASP A 111 -16.93 5.37 22.85
CA ASP A 111 -17.35 6.55 23.61
C ASP A 111 -16.34 7.71 23.52
N TYR A 112 -15.94 8.03 22.29
CA TYR A 112 -15.17 9.23 21.93
C TYR A 112 -13.83 9.40 22.66
N PRO A 113 -12.93 8.40 22.65
CA PRO A 113 -11.61 8.53 23.25
C PRO A 113 -10.78 9.62 22.53
N LYS A 114 -9.66 10.01 23.16
CA LYS A 114 -8.63 10.82 22.48
C LYS A 114 -7.90 10.00 21.42
N VAL A 115 -7.37 10.66 20.40
CA VAL A 115 -6.53 10.00 19.38
C VAL A 115 -5.07 10.20 19.74
N VAL A 116 -4.31 9.13 19.91
CA VAL A 116 -2.86 9.17 20.16
C VAL A 116 -2.14 8.68 18.91
N ILE A 117 -1.21 9.48 18.38
CA ILE A 117 -0.52 9.16 17.13
C ILE A 117 0.96 9.54 17.20
N GLY A 118 1.83 8.67 16.69
CA GLY A 118 3.21 8.98 16.41
C GLY A 118 3.32 9.68 15.06
N VAL A 119 3.94 10.86 15.01
CA VAL A 119 4.14 11.64 13.78
C VAL A 119 5.63 11.69 13.49
N SER A 120 6.06 10.92 12.48
CA SER A 120 7.46 10.85 12.05
C SER A 120 7.84 11.97 11.09
N GLY A 121 6.86 12.66 10.50
CA GLY A 121 7.08 13.56 9.37
C GLY A 121 7.20 12.86 8.02
N GLY A 122 7.14 11.52 8.03
CA GLY A 122 7.00 10.71 6.82
C GLY A 122 5.57 10.68 6.28
N LEU A 123 5.44 10.08 5.10
CA LEU A 123 4.20 10.03 4.31
C LEU A 123 3.00 9.46 5.09
N ASP A 124 3.15 8.29 5.72
CA ASP A 124 2.00 7.55 6.23
C ASP A 124 1.45 8.14 7.53
N SER A 125 2.32 8.60 8.41
CA SER A 125 1.91 9.28 9.65
C SER A 125 1.28 10.64 9.37
N THR A 126 1.78 11.35 8.36
CA THR A 126 1.18 12.60 7.85
C THR A 126 -0.24 12.35 7.33
N HIS A 127 -0.42 11.31 6.50
CA HIS A 127 -1.74 10.94 5.99
C HIS A 127 -2.72 10.52 7.10
N ALA A 128 -2.26 9.71 8.05
CA ALA A 128 -3.09 9.30 9.18
C ALA A 128 -3.50 10.50 10.06
N LEU A 129 -2.62 11.50 10.23
CA LEU A 129 -2.91 12.70 11.01
C LEU A 129 -3.97 13.59 10.34
N ILE A 130 -3.92 13.77 9.02
CA ILE A 130 -4.94 14.55 8.31
C ILE A 130 -6.29 13.82 8.28
N VAL A 131 -6.30 12.49 8.16
CA VAL A 131 -7.53 11.69 8.32
C VAL A 131 -8.12 11.86 9.72
N ALA A 132 -7.28 11.78 10.76
CA ALA A 132 -7.71 12.00 12.14
C ALA A 132 -8.29 13.39 12.34
N THR A 133 -7.63 14.41 11.80
CA THR A 133 -8.08 15.80 11.92
C THR A 133 -9.46 16.00 11.29
N HIS A 134 -9.66 15.50 10.08
CA HIS A 134 -10.97 15.59 9.42
C HIS A 134 -12.05 14.82 10.19
N ALA A 135 -11.75 13.63 10.70
CA ALA A 135 -12.70 12.86 11.52
C ALA A 135 -13.12 13.64 12.78
N MET A 136 -12.19 14.34 13.43
CA MET A 136 -12.51 15.18 14.58
C MET A 136 -13.37 16.39 14.19
N ASP A 137 -13.06 17.05 13.06
CA ASP A 137 -13.85 18.17 12.55
C ASP A 137 -15.32 17.76 12.27
N ARG A 138 -15.53 16.61 11.63
CA ARG A 138 -16.87 16.11 11.31
C ARG A 138 -17.66 15.62 12.52
N GLU A 139 -16.99 15.10 13.54
CA GLU A 139 -17.62 14.77 14.83
C GLU A 139 -17.81 16.00 15.74
N GLY A 140 -17.43 17.20 15.29
CA GLY A 140 -17.50 18.42 16.12
C GLY A 140 -16.60 18.36 17.36
N ARG A 141 -15.54 17.54 17.31
CA ARG A 141 -14.58 17.35 18.39
C ARG A 141 -13.43 18.35 18.26
N PRO A 142 -12.87 18.84 19.38
CA PRO A 142 -11.72 19.72 19.31
C PRO A 142 -10.50 18.97 18.77
N ARG A 143 -9.82 19.53 17.77
CA ARG A 143 -8.56 18.96 17.22
C ARG A 143 -7.48 18.77 18.28
N SER A 144 -7.53 19.50 19.39
CA SER A 144 -6.64 19.32 20.55
C SER A 144 -6.79 17.96 21.24
N ASP A 145 -7.86 17.21 20.99
CA ASP A 145 -8.01 15.82 21.46
C ASP A 145 -7.24 14.80 20.59
N ILE A 146 -6.59 15.26 19.52
CA ILE A 146 -5.51 14.54 18.85
C ILE A 146 -4.21 14.89 19.58
N LEU A 147 -3.59 13.85 20.16
CA LEU A 147 -2.33 13.90 20.87
C LEU A 147 -1.25 13.33 19.95
N ALA A 148 -0.59 14.22 19.22
CA ALA A 148 0.49 13.91 18.29
C ALA A 148 1.85 13.93 19.01
N PHE A 149 2.66 12.92 18.76
CA PHE A 149 4.00 12.80 19.37
C PHE A 149 5.08 12.61 18.30
N ALA A 150 6.08 13.48 18.31
CA ALA A 150 7.36 13.19 17.68
C ALA A 150 8.24 12.40 18.67
N LEU A 151 8.76 11.25 18.24
CA LEU A 151 9.54 10.34 19.08
C LEU A 151 10.95 10.15 18.48
N PRO A 152 11.81 11.20 18.50
CA PRO A 152 13.13 11.13 17.88
C PRO A 152 14.02 10.09 18.57
N GLY A 153 14.76 9.34 17.75
CA GLY A 153 15.75 8.35 18.18
C GLY A 153 17.16 8.76 17.78
N PHE A 154 18.06 7.79 17.58
CA PHE A 154 19.48 8.06 17.32
C PHE A 154 19.79 8.71 15.97
N ALA A 155 18.86 8.61 15.02
CA ALA A 155 19.08 8.95 13.61
C ALA A 155 18.01 9.88 13.03
N THR A 156 17.14 10.46 13.87
CA THR A 156 16.02 11.26 13.38
C THR A 156 16.50 12.54 12.71
N GLY A 157 16.05 12.76 11.48
CA GLY A 157 16.41 13.92 10.68
C GLY A 157 15.75 15.19 11.17
N GLU A 158 16.45 16.32 11.06
CA GLU A 158 15.89 17.62 11.44
C GLU A 158 14.73 18.02 10.51
N HIS A 159 14.82 17.67 9.22
CA HIS A 159 13.81 18.02 8.21
C HIS A 159 12.45 17.34 8.48
N THR A 160 12.42 16.02 8.62
CA THR A 160 11.20 15.24 8.89
C THR A 160 10.57 15.62 10.23
N LYS A 161 11.40 15.77 11.27
CA LYS A 161 10.95 16.32 12.57
C LYS A 161 10.30 17.70 12.42
N ASN A 162 10.91 18.61 11.65
CA ASN A 162 10.34 19.94 11.42
C ASN A 162 9.02 19.88 10.65
N ASN A 163 8.87 18.96 9.69
CA ASN A 163 7.59 18.76 8.99
C ASN A 163 6.50 18.29 9.97
N ALA A 164 6.80 17.34 10.85
CA ALA A 164 5.86 16.89 11.88
C ALA A 164 5.40 18.04 12.80
N ILE A 165 6.33 18.88 13.27
CA ILE A 165 6.03 20.03 14.14
C ILE A 165 5.17 21.06 13.40
N LYS A 166 5.56 21.43 12.17
CA LYS A 166 4.83 22.42 11.36
C LYS A 166 3.42 21.95 11.06
N LEU A 167 3.26 20.69 10.67
CA LEU A 167 1.96 20.09 10.36
C LEU A 167 1.06 20.09 11.60
N ALA A 168 1.57 19.63 12.74
CA ALA A 168 0.79 19.57 13.97
C ALA A 168 0.32 20.96 14.43
N ARG A 169 1.20 21.98 14.35
CA ARG A 169 0.83 23.37 14.65
C ARG A 169 -0.19 23.94 13.67
N ALA A 170 -0.03 23.67 12.36
CA ALA A 170 -0.94 24.15 11.33
C ALA A 170 -2.33 23.52 11.44
N LEU A 171 -2.41 22.24 11.81
CA LEU A 171 -3.68 21.54 12.05
C LEU A 171 -4.34 21.93 13.37
N GLY A 172 -3.58 22.44 14.36
CA GLY A 172 -4.09 22.81 15.68
C GLY A 172 -4.28 21.62 16.62
N VAL A 173 -3.49 20.56 16.45
CA VAL A 173 -3.51 19.38 17.33
C VAL A 173 -2.59 19.57 18.54
N THR A 174 -2.82 18.82 19.62
CA THR A 174 -1.90 18.81 20.75
C THR A 174 -0.63 18.08 20.35
N PHE A 175 0.52 18.75 20.42
CA PHE A 175 1.81 18.20 20.00
C PHE A 175 2.81 18.16 21.15
N SER A 176 3.58 17.08 21.24
CA SER A 176 4.71 16.95 22.16
C SER A 176 5.85 16.19 21.51
N GLU A 177 7.07 16.48 21.94
CA GLU A 177 8.26 15.70 21.60
C GLU A 177 8.66 14.83 22.81
N ILE A 178 9.06 13.58 22.56
CA ILE A 178 9.60 12.67 23.57
C ILE A 178 10.81 11.97 22.96
N ASP A 179 12.01 12.39 23.37
CA ASP A 179 13.26 11.73 22.96
C ASP A 179 13.34 10.32 23.58
N ILE A 180 13.47 9.30 22.72
CA ILE A 180 13.55 7.90 23.16
C ILE A 180 14.99 7.41 23.36
N GLY A 181 15.99 8.23 23.03
CA GLY A 181 17.41 7.86 22.95
C GLY A 181 17.98 7.32 24.25
N ASP A 182 17.63 7.91 25.39
CA ASP A 182 18.10 7.43 26.69
C ASP A 182 17.47 6.09 27.08
N THR A 183 16.16 5.92 26.82
CA THR A 183 15.48 4.63 27.04
C THR A 183 16.01 3.55 26.11
N ALA A 184 16.28 3.90 24.85
CA ALA A 184 16.87 3.00 23.85
C ALA A 184 18.28 2.59 24.26
N ARG A 185 19.13 3.53 24.69
CA ARG A 185 20.48 3.23 25.22
C ARG A 185 20.41 2.30 26.42
N LEU A 186 19.52 2.58 27.37
CA LEU A 186 19.33 1.73 28.54
C LEU A 186 18.93 0.31 28.14
N MET A 187 17.94 0.16 27.25
CA MET A 187 17.49 -1.14 26.80
C MET A 187 18.61 -1.91 26.09
N LEU A 188 19.31 -1.27 25.15
CA LEU A 188 20.45 -1.85 24.44
C LEU A 188 21.55 -2.29 25.42
N HIS A 189 21.84 -1.46 26.44
CA HIS A 189 22.78 -1.81 27.49
C HIS A 189 22.33 -3.02 28.30
N THR A 190 21.09 -3.03 28.77
CA THR A 190 20.57 -4.11 29.62
C THR A 190 20.52 -5.45 28.89
N ILE A 191 20.30 -5.47 27.58
CA ILE A 191 20.34 -6.70 26.77
C ILE A 191 21.75 -7.07 26.29
N GLY A 192 22.77 -6.28 26.64
CA GLY A 192 24.17 -6.53 26.25
C GLY A 192 24.46 -6.34 24.76
N HIS A 193 23.70 -5.48 24.08
CA HIS A 193 23.91 -5.22 22.66
C HIS A 193 25.23 -4.44 22.43
N PRO A 194 26.08 -4.79 21.45
CA PRO A 194 27.41 -4.18 21.27
C PRO A 194 27.41 -2.64 21.16
N TYR A 195 26.36 -2.05 20.60
CA TYR A 195 26.18 -0.60 20.56
C TYR A 195 26.26 0.08 21.93
N SER A 196 25.82 -0.58 23.01
CA SER A 196 25.85 0.02 24.35
C SER A 196 27.24 0.19 24.93
N VAL A 197 28.24 -0.53 24.40
CA VAL A 197 29.65 -0.41 24.80
C VAL A 197 30.49 0.37 23.77
N GLY A 198 29.83 1.03 22.82
CA GLY A 198 30.46 1.94 21.85
C GLY A 198 30.76 1.33 20.48
N GLU A 199 30.39 0.07 20.23
CA GLU A 199 30.56 -0.53 18.90
C GLU A 199 29.51 -0.02 17.91
N LYS A 200 29.91 0.27 16.66
CA LYS A 200 28.99 0.76 15.61
C LYS A 200 28.23 -0.39 14.94
N VAL A 201 27.53 -1.20 15.72
CA VAL A 201 26.68 -2.29 15.22
C VAL A 201 25.24 -1.80 15.08
N TYR A 202 24.74 -1.77 13.85
CA TYR A 202 23.39 -1.30 13.50
C TYR A 202 22.58 -2.44 12.87
N ASP A 203 22.31 -3.47 13.66
CA ASP A 203 21.56 -4.64 13.21
C ASP A 203 20.03 -4.44 13.36
N VAL A 204 19.27 -5.47 13.01
CA VAL A 204 17.81 -5.49 13.14
C VAL A 204 17.37 -5.31 14.61
N THR A 205 18.20 -5.73 15.58
CA THR A 205 17.92 -5.52 17.01
C THR A 205 17.97 -4.04 17.36
N PHE A 206 19.01 -3.34 16.91
CA PHE A 206 19.18 -1.91 17.11
C PHE A 206 18.01 -1.09 16.51
N GLU A 207 17.59 -1.43 15.30
CA GLU A 207 16.42 -0.82 14.65
C GLU A 207 15.12 -1.11 15.42
N ASN A 208 14.88 -2.38 15.79
CA ASN A 208 13.65 -2.81 16.45
C ASN A 208 13.48 -2.26 17.86
N VAL A 209 14.56 -2.02 18.62
CA VAL A 209 14.47 -1.37 19.94
C VAL A 209 13.84 0.03 19.80
N GLN A 210 14.27 0.80 18.81
CA GLN A 210 13.74 2.14 18.58
C GLN A 210 12.28 2.09 18.12
N ALA A 211 11.95 1.28 17.11
CA ALA A 211 10.58 1.10 16.65
C ALA A 211 9.65 0.59 17.78
N GLY A 212 10.16 -0.32 18.61
CA GLY A 212 9.50 -0.89 19.77
C GLY A 212 9.10 0.16 20.81
N LEU A 213 10.09 0.96 21.21
CA LEU A 213 9.91 1.99 22.24
C LEU A 213 8.89 3.04 21.83
N ARG A 214 8.89 3.50 20.56
CA ARG A 214 7.91 4.48 20.07
C ARG A 214 6.48 4.00 20.33
N THR A 215 6.20 2.76 19.97
CA THR A 215 4.86 2.18 20.13
C THR A 215 4.54 1.96 21.61
N ASP A 216 5.48 1.50 22.43
CA ASP A 216 5.23 1.34 23.87
C ASP A 216 4.86 2.68 24.52
N TYR A 217 5.62 3.75 24.26
CA TYR A 217 5.28 5.10 24.71
C TYR A 217 3.86 5.49 24.30
N LEU A 218 3.50 5.32 23.02
CA LEU A 218 2.16 5.67 22.52
C LEU A 218 1.05 4.87 23.22
N PHE A 219 1.24 3.57 23.46
CA PHE A 219 0.27 2.74 24.17
C PHE A 219 0.15 3.12 25.66
N ARG A 220 1.27 3.40 26.35
CA ARG A 220 1.22 3.87 27.74
C ARG A 220 0.54 5.24 27.85
N ILE A 221 0.83 6.15 26.93
CA ILE A 221 0.20 7.47 26.87
C ILE A 221 -1.29 7.36 26.57
N ALA A 222 -1.69 6.50 25.63
CA ALA A 222 -3.09 6.23 25.34
C ALA A 222 -3.84 5.76 26.59
N ASN A 223 -3.28 4.80 27.34
CA ASN A 223 -3.87 4.35 28.60
C ASN A 223 -3.96 5.50 29.63
N GLN A 224 -2.88 6.26 29.81
CA GLN A 224 -2.81 7.35 30.78
C GLN A 224 -3.79 8.48 30.47
N ARG A 225 -4.00 8.78 29.18
CA ARG A 225 -4.75 9.95 28.72
C ARG A 225 -6.16 9.62 28.19
N GLY A 226 -6.62 8.38 28.36
CA GLY A 226 -7.94 7.93 27.92
C GLY A 226 -8.09 7.98 26.39
N GLY A 227 -7.07 7.52 25.67
CA GLY A 227 -7.01 7.55 24.21
C GLY A 227 -6.84 6.18 23.58
N ILE A 228 -6.85 6.17 22.25
CA ILE A 228 -6.48 5.02 21.42
C ILE A 228 -5.29 5.37 20.54
N VAL A 229 -4.40 4.41 20.34
CA VAL A 229 -3.30 4.55 19.38
C VAL A 229 -3.83 4.36 17.97
N LEU A 230 -3.69 5.39 17.15
CA LEU A 230 -3.95 5.38 15.72
C LEU A 230 -2.69 4.92 14.97
N GLY A 231 -2.80 3.79 14.27
CA GLY A 231 -1.73 3.22 13.48
C GLY A 231 -1.55 3.92 12.14
N THR A 232 -0.33 3.86 11.64
CA THR A 232 0.10 4.57 10.42
C THR A 232 0.58 3.63 9.32
N GLY A 233 0.85 2.35 9.60
CA GLY A 233 1.42 1.41 8.63
C GLY A 233 0.53 1.21 7.41
N ASP A 234 1.11 1.30 6.22
CA ASP A 234 0.42 1.22 4.94
C ASP A 234 0.28 -0.22 4.41
N LEU A 235 -0.62 -0.43 3.45
CA LEU A 235 -0.90 -1.75 2.89
C LEU A 235 0.34 -2.43 2.28
N SER A 236 1.26 -1.66 1.68
CA SER A 236 2.47 -2.16 1.02
C SER A 236 3.46 -2.72 2.03
N GLU A 237 3.72 -1.97 3.10
CA GLU A 237 4.57 -2.39 4.21
C GLU A 237 3.99 -3.61 4.93
N LEU A 238 2.67 -3.60 5.17
CA LEU A 238 1.96 -4.73 5.77
C LEU A 238 2.00 -5.98 4.86
N ALA A 239 1.95 -5.82 3.54
CA ALA A 239 2.08 -6.91 2.57
C ALA A 239 3.47 -7.56 2.61
N LEU A 240 4.51 -6.74 2.70
CA LEU A 240 5.90 -7.21 2.68
C LEU A 240 6.41 -7.60 4.07
N GLY A 241 5.61 -7.38 5.11
CA GLY A 241 6.03 -7.50 6.51
C GLY A 241 7.20 -6.58 6.84
N TRP A 242 7.25 -5.41 6.18
CA TRP A 242 8.22 -4.34 6.39
C TRP A 242 7.77 -3.48 7.58
N SER A 243 7.73 -4.10 8.75
CA SER A 243 7.34 -3.48 10.03
C SER A 243 7.90 -4.31 11.18
N THR A 244 8.10 -3.69 12.33
CA THR A 244 8.56 -4.35 13.55
C THR A 244 7.39 -5.05 14.23
N TYR A 245 7.49 -6.39 14.39
CA TYR A 245 6.38 -7.20 14.88
C TYR A 245 6.13 -7.07 16.38
N GLY A 246 4.85 -7.07 16.79
CA GLY A 246 4.40 -7.23 18.17
C GLY A 246 4.49 -5.97 19.03
N VAL A 247 5.64 -5.29 19.05
CA VAL A 247 5.86 -4.07 19.84
C VAL A 247 6.18 -2.85 18.99
N GLY A 248 6.17 -2.95 17.66
CA GLY A 248 6.52 -1.85 16.76
C GLY A 248 5.35 -1.17 16.07
N ASP A 249 5.68 -0.44 15.02
CA ASP A 249 4.81 0.27 14.07
C ASP A 249 3.68 -0.59 13.46
N GLN A 250 3.83 -1.92 13.50
CA GLN A 250 2.79 -2.86 13.12
C GLN A 250 1.54 -2.77 14.03
N MET A 251 1.68 -2.40 15.31
CA MET A 251 0.63 -2.52 16.32
C MET A 251 -0.03 -1.17 16.65
N SER A 252 -1.35 -1.18 16.75
CA SER A 252 -2.19 -0.03 17.13
C SER A 252 -3.56 -0.51 17.58
N HIS A 253 -4.38 0.38 18.14
CA HIS A 253 -5.78 0.05 18.45
C HIS A 253 -6.66 0.08 17.19
N TYR A 254 -6.32 0.95 16.24
CA TYR A 254 -6.97 1.08 14.95
C TYR A 254 -5.99 1.66 13.93
N ASN A 255 -5.88 1.11 12.73
CA ASN A 255 -4.99 1.59 11.67
C ASN A 255 -5.81 2.07 10.46
N VAL A 256 -5.79 3.38 10.20
CA VAL A 256 -6.53 3.99 9.08
C VAL A 256 -5.89 3.73 7.72
N ASN A 257 -4.60 3.40 7.67
CA ASN A 257 -3.85 3.20 6.42
C ASN A 257 -3.78 1.73 6.00
N ALA A 258 -4.34 0.80 6.78
CA ALA A 258 -4.18 -0.64 6.57
C ALA A 258 -4.67 -1.15 5.20
N GLY A 259 -5.53 -0.41 4.51
CA GLY A 259 -6.01 -0.71 3.15
C GLY A 259 -5.45 0.21 2.07
N VAL A 260 -4.57 1.15 2.40
CA VAL A 260 -4.03 2.16 1.49
C VAL A 260 -2.57 1.79 1.15
N PRO A 261 -2.23 1.47 -0.10
CA PRO A 261 -0.84 1.21 -0.48
C PRO A 261 -0.03 2.51 -0.59
N LYS A 262 1.30 2.40 -0.50
CA LYS A 262 2.24 3.53 -0.53
C LYS A 262 2.02 4.44 -1.74
N THR A 263 1.84 3.82 -2.91
CA THR A 263 1.56 4.55 -4.16
C THR A 263 0.28 5.38 -4.06
N LEU A 264 -0.80 4.84 -3.48
CA LEU A 264 -2.06 5.58 -3.30
C LEU A 264 -1.96 6.69 -2.25
N ILE A 265 -1.20 6.50 -1.16
CA ILE A 265 -1.05 7.55 -0.12
C ILE A 265 -0.54 8.86 -0.73
N GLN A 266 0.46 8.81 -1.61
CA GLN A 266 0.98 10.02 -2.26
C GLN A 266 -0.11 10.76 -3.04
N HIS A 267 -0.96 10.03 -3.77
CA HIS A 267 -2.07 10.62 -4.51
C HIS A 267 -3.18 11.16 -3.61
N LEU A 268 -3.46 10.51 -2.48
CA LEU A 268 -4.40 11.03 -1.48
C LEU A 268 -3.92 12.36 -0.88
N ILE A 269 -2.63 12.49 -0.56
CA ILE A 269 -2.09 13.75 -0.04
C ILE A 269 -2.17 14.84 -1.12
N ARG A 270 -1.77 14.55 -2.38
CA ARG A 270 -1.91 15.50 -3.50
C ARG A 270 -3.38 15.93 -3.70
N TRP A 271 -4.32 14.99 -3.54
CA TRP A 271 -5.74 15.27 -3.62
C TRP A 271 -6.22 16.17 -2.47
N VAL A 272 -5.78 15.93 -1.23
CA VAL A 272 -6.11 16.80 -0.09
C VAL A 272 -5.58 18.23 -0.30
N ILE A 273 -4.36 18.37 -0.83
CA ILE A 273 -3.79 19.68 -1.17
C ILE A 273 -4.65 20.38 -2.22
N SER A 274 -5.00 19.70 -3.31
CA SER A 274 -5.75 20.30 -4.43
C SER A 274 -7.21 20.61 -4.08
N ALA A 275 -7.83 19.81 -3.20
CA ALA A 275 -9.16 20.04 -2.69
C ALA A 275 -9.22 21.21 -1.68
N GLY A 276 -8.08 21.62 -1.10
CA GLY A 276 -8.00 22.73 -0.17
C GLY A 276 -8.61 22.45 1.21
N GLU A 277 -8.78 21.18 1.59
CA GLU A 277 -9.48 20.72 2.80
C GLU A 277 -8.97 21.37 4.12
N PHE A 278 -7.68 21.72 4.18
CA PHE A 278 -7.03 22.28 5.38
C PHE A 278 -6.38 23.65 5.18
N GLY A 279 -6.59 24.27 4.01
CA GLY A 279 -5.99 25.56 3.66
C GLY A 279 -4.51 25.50 3.28
N GLU A 280 -4.00 26.64 2.80
CA GLU A 280 -2.70 26.77 2.13
C GLU A 280 -1.50 26.37 3.01
N LYS A 281 -1.48 26.80 4.28
CA LYS A 281 -0.38 26.49 5.22
C LYS A 281 -0.19 25.00 5.46
N VAL A 282 -1.30 24.25 5.53
CA VAL A 282 -1.22 22.79 5.67
C VAL A 282 -0.76 22.20 4.34
N GLY A 283 -1.30 22.69 3.21
CA GLY A 283 -0.90 22.28 1.87
C GLY A 283 0.61 22.39 1.60
N GLU A 284 1.24 23.50 2.01
CA GLU A 284 2.69 23.69 1.90
C GLU A 284 3.50 22.62 2.66
N VAL A 285 3.08 22.28 3.88
CA VAL A 285 3.77 21.25 4.68
C VAL A 285 3.55 19.86 4.07
N LEU A 286 2.33 19.57 3.59
CA LEU A 286 2.03 18.32 2.89
C LEU A 286 2.87 18.16 1.62
N GLN A 287 3.08 19.24 0.86
CA GLN A 287 3.98 19.23 -0.29
C GLN A 287 5.43 18.94 0.13
N SER A 288 5.93 19.57 1.19
CA SER A 288 7.27 19.27 1.72
C SER A 288 7.44 17.82 2.14
N VAL A 289 6.39 17.16 2.65
CA VAL A 289 6.41 15.72 2.98
C VAL A 289 6.44 14.87 1.71
N LEU A 290 5.69 15.24 0.66
CA LEU A 290 5.71 14.54 -0.63
C LEU A 290 7.09 14.62 -1.32
N ASP A 291 7.80 15.73 -1.14
CA ASP A 291 9.12 15.96 -1.73
C ASP A 291 10.27 15.31 -0.92
N THR A 292 9.95 14.71 0.24
CA THR A 292 10.94 14.04 1.10
C THR A 292 11.16 12.58 0.66
N GLU A 293 12.42 12.16 0.55
CA GLU A 293 12.76 10.77 0.25
C GLU A 293 12.30 9.79 1.35
N ILE A 294 11.74 8.65 0.96
CA ILE A 294 11.16 7.67 1.88
C ILE A 294 12.28 6.80 2.49
N THR A 295 12.63 7.04 3.75
CA THR A 295 13.65 6.26 4.48
C THR A 295 13.20 5.91 5.91
N PRO A 296 13.58 4.74 6.46
CA PRO A 296 13.40 4.42 7.86
C PRO A 296 14.56 5.06 8.64
N GLU A 297 14.36 6.26 9.18
CA GLU A 297 15.37 7.03 9.95
C GLU A 297 15.73 6.37 11.30
N LEU A 298 16.34 5.18 11.26
CA LEU A 298 16.70 4.37 12.43
C LEU A 298 18.21 4.26 12.65
N ILE A 299 19.02 4.42 11.60
CA ILE A 299 20.47 4.27 11.63
C ILE A 299 21.12 5.63 11.35
N PRO A 300 22.07 6.11 12.18
CA PRO A 300 22.76 7.37 11.93
C PRO A 300 23.46 7.34 10.57
N THR A 301 23.30 8.39 9.78
CA THR A 301 24.02 8.54 8.51
C THR A 301 25.52 8.67 8.77
N GLY A 302 26.30 7.67 8.35
CA GLY A 302 27.75 7.78 8.15
C GLY A 302 28.07 8.20 6.71
N GLU A 303 29.34 8.07 6.28
CA GLU A 303 29.76 8.28 4.88
C GLU A 303 29.14 7.28 3.87
N GLU A 304 28.25 6.39 4.32
CA GLU A 304 27.48 5.47 3.48
C GLU A 304 26.05 6.00 3.24
N GLU A 305 25.57 5.86 2.00
CA GLU A 305 24.29 6.36 1.51
C GLU A 305 23.09 5.95 2.40
N LEU A 306 22.09 6.83 2.47
CA LEU A 306 20.80 6.58 3.11
C LEU A 306 20.24 5.22 2.64
N GLN A 307 19.99 4.31 3.58
CA GLN A 307 19.33 3.04 3.26
C GLN A 307 17.85 3.29 2.94
N SER A 308 17.54 3.59 1.68
CA SER A 308 16.16 3.66 1.20
C SER A 308 15.44 2.33 1.43
N SER A 309 14.18 2.38 1.89
CA SER A 309 13.34 1.20 2.05
C SER A 309 13.25 0.41 0.73
N GLU A 310 13.16 1.11 -0.40
CA GLU A 310 13.04 0.51 -1.72
C GLU A 310 14.31 -0.23 -2.15
N ALA A 311 15.49 0.11 -1.61
CA ALA A 311 16.71 -0.64 -1.86
C ALA A 311 16.66 -2.06 -1.24
N LYS A 312 15.92 -2.24 -0.13
CA LYS A 312 15.80 -3.53 0.57
C LYS A 312 14.57 -4.33 0.14
N VAL A 313 13.42 -3.69 -0.02
CA VAL A 313 12.16 -4.37 -0.35
C VAL A 313 11.74 -4.24 -1.81
N GLY A 314 12.45 -3.43 -2.60
CA GLY A 314 12.15 -3.13 -3.99
C GLY A 314 11.25 -1.90 -4.16
N PRO A 315 11.12 -1.39 -5.41
CA PRO A 315 10.29 -0.24 -5.71
C PRO A 315 8.84 -0.49 -5.35
N PHE A 316 8.22 0.39 -4.57
CA PHE A 316 6.82 0.26 -4.16
C PHE A 316 5.88 0.17 -5.37
N ALA A 317 6.24 0.79 -6.50
CA ALA A 317 5.54 0.65 -7.77
C ALA A 317 5.37 -0.82 -8.21
N LEU A 318 6.45 -1.61 -8.18
CA LEU A 318 6.43 -3.04 -8.55
C LEU A 318 5.81 -3.91 -7.45
N GLN A 319 6.05 -3.54 -6.19
CA GLN A 319 5.48 -4.28 -5.05
C GLN A 319 3.96 -4.13 -4.98
N ASP A 320 3.45 -2.90 -5.15
CA ASP A 320 2.01 -2.62 -5.19
C ASP A 320 1.35 -3.21 -6.42
N PHE A 321 2.03 -3.17 -7.58
CA PHE A 321 1.54 -3.86 -8.78
C PHE A 321 1.36 -5.35 -8.50
N SER A 322 2.40 -6.02 -8.00
CA SER A 322 2.37 -7.46 -7.68
C SER A 322 1.31 -7.78 -6.62
N LEU A 323 1.23 -6.95 -5.57
CA LEU A 323 0.25 -7.07 -4.50
C LEU A 323 -1.17 -7.02 -5.05
N PHE A 324 -1.49 -6.07 -5.93
CA PHE A 324 -2.82 -5.97 -6.51
C PHE A 324 -3.17 -7.22 -7.31
N GLN A 325 -2.27 -7.69 -8.18
CA GLN A 325 -2.53 -8.87 -9.02
C GLN A 325 -2.75 -10.13 -8.18
N VAL A 326 -2.03 -10.27 -7.06
CA VAL A 326 -2.23 -11.38 -6.11
C VAL A 326 -3.53 -11.21 -5.33
N LEU A 327 -3.73 -10.07 -4.70
CA LEU A 327 -4.83 -9.86 -3.76
C LEU A 327 -6.18 -9.80 -4.47
N ARG A 328 -6.27 -9.04 -5.57
CA ARG A 328 -7.52 -8.87 -6.33
C ARG A 328 -7.83 -10.07 -7.20
N TYR A 329 -6.83 -10.62 -7.92
CA TYR A 329 -7.08 -11.62 -8.98
C TYR A 329 -6.49 -13.00 -8.70
N GLY A 330 -5.61 -13.15 -7.71
CA GLY A 330 -4.93 -14.41 -7.40
C GLY A 330 -4.07 -14.92 -8.56
N PHE A 331 -3.48 -14.01 -9.34
CA PHE A 331 -2.67 -14.40 -10.49
C PHE A 331 -1.37 -15.07 -10.09
N ARG A 332 -0.94 -15.97 -10.98
CA ARG A 332 0.35 -16.65 -10.89
C ARG A 332 1.52 -15.71 -11.24
N PRO A 333 2.69 -15.84 -10.59
CA PRO A 333 3.87 -15.02 -10.83
C PRO A 333 4.25 -14.82 -12.30
N SER A 334 4.18 -15.86 -13.14
CA SER A 334 4.55 -15.72 -14.57
C SER A 334 3.66 -14.73 -15.32
N LYS A 335 2.36 -14.71 -15.00
CA LYS A 335 1.43 -13.72 -15.54
C LYS A 335 1.68 -12.33 -14.96
N ILE A 336 1.99 -12.24 -13.67
CA ILE A 336 2.33 -10.95 -13.04
C ILE A 336 3.56 -10.35 -13.71
N ALA A 337 4.61 -11.15 -13.94
CA ALA A 337 5.82 -10.71 -14.64
C ALA A 337 5.52 -10.26 -16.09
N PHE A 338 4.68 -11.01 -16.81
CA PHE A 338 4.24 -10.64 -18.17
C PHE A 338 3.52 -9.28 -18.18
N LEU A 339 2.52 -9.10 -17.31
CA LEU A 339 1.77 -7.84 -17.22
C LEU A 339 2.67 -6.69 -16.76
N ALA A 340 3.54 -6.93 -15.76
CA ALA A 340 4.50 -5.94 -15.29
C ALA A 340 5.46 -5.52 -16.40
N TRP A 341 5.95 -6.47 -17.20
CA TRP A 341 6.82 -6.15 -18.32
C TRP A 341 6.12 -5.23 -19.31
N HIS A 342 4.89 -5.55 -19.72
CA HIS A 342 4.12 -4.66 -20.61
C HIS A 342 3.80 -3.28 -20.01
N ALA A 343 3.63 -3.19 -18.69
CA ALA A 343 3.40 -1.93 -18.00
C ALA A 343 4.68 -1.09 -17.82
N TRP A 344 5.84 -1.71 -17.62
CA TRP A 344 7.02 -1.01 -17.09
C TRP A 344 8.27 -1.05 -17.97
N ASN A 345 8.33 -1.86 -19.03
CA ASN A 345 9.55 -1.97 -19.85
C ASN A 345 9.93 -0.66 -20.57
N ASP A 346 8.93 0.18 -20.87
CA ASP A 346 9.11 1.44 -21.58
C ASP A 346 8.28 2.52 -20.89
N ALA A 347 8.97 3.55 -20.37
CA ALA A 347 8.37 4.65 -19.64
C ALA A 347 7.54 5.57 -20.56
N GLU A 348 7.78 5.56 -21.88
CA GLU A 348 7.09 6.42 -22.85
C GLU A 348 5.82 5.79 -23.42
N ARG A 349 5.55 4.50 -23.14
CA ARG A 349 4.32 3.80 -23.59
C ARG A 349 3.24 3.79 -22.52
N GLY A 350 1.98 3.58 -22.88
CA GLY A 350 0.87 3.48 -21.91
C GLY A 350 0.62 4.75 -21.09
N ASN A 351 -0.27 4.66 -20.11
CA ASN A 351 -0.70 5.82 -19.33
C ASN A 351 0.03 5.92 -17.97
N TRP A 352 0.10 7.15 -17.47
CA TRP A 352 0.67 7.50 -16.16
C TRP A 352 -0.38 8.28 -15.37
N PRO A 353 -0.45 8.10 -14.04
CA PRO A 353 -1.30 8.93 -13.20
C PRO A 353 -0.99 10.42 -13.39
N PRO A 354 -2.03 11.29 -13.36
CA PRO A 354 -1.85 12.73 -13.43
C PRO A 354 -0.89 13.25 -12.36
N GLY A 355 -0.02 14.19 -12.75
CA GLY A 355 0.95 14.81 -11.85
C GLY A 355 2.22 13.99 -11.57
N PHE A 356 2.36 12.78 -12.14
CA PHE A 356 3.59 11.99 -12.02
C PHE A 356 4.73 12.63 -12.85
N PRO A 357 5.83 13.10 -12.22
CA PRO A 357 6.89 13.82 -12.92
C PRO A 357 7.56 12.98 -14.00
N LYS A 358 7.80 13.55 -15.18
CA LYS A 358 8.45 12.81 -16.29
C LYS A 358 9.86 12.34 -15.94
N SER A 359 10.60 13.14 -15.17
CA SER A 359 11.95 12.82 -14.69
C SER A 359 12.01 11.65 -13.72
N GLU A 360 10.88 11.29 -13.11
CA GLU A 360 10.80 10.24 -12.09
C GLU A 360 10.15 8.96 -12.62
N ARG A 361 9.82 8.88 -13.92
CA ARG A 361 9.18 7.71 -14.52
C ARG A 361 10.18 6.56 -14.67
N PRO A 362 10.08 5.49 -13.86
CA PRO A 362 11.00 4.37 -14.01
C PRO A 362 10.66 3.52 -15.24
N SER A 363 11.67 2.86 -15.75
CA SER A 363 11.53 1.70 -16.64
C SER A 363 12.27 0.52 -16.02
N TYR A 364 11.70 -0.68 -16.11
CA TYR A 364 12.32 -1.88 -15.54
C TYR A 364 12.53 -2.95 -16.61
N SER A 365 13.74 -3.50 -16.66
CA SER A 365 14.05 -4.69 -17.44
C SER A 365 13.30 -5.91 -16.91
N LEU A 366 13.17 -6.94 -17.75
CA LEU A 366 12.57 -8.21 -17.32
C LEU A 366 13.34 -8.86 -16.16
N ALA A 367 14.67 -8.71 -16.13
CA ALA A 367 15.53 -9.20 -15.06
C ALA A 367 15.21 -8.52 -13.72
N GLU A 368 15.02 -7.20 -13.71
CA GLU A 368 14.63 -6.44 -12.52
C GLU A 368 13.22 -6.83 -12.05
N ILE A 369 12.26 -6.91 -12.97
CA ILE A 369 10.88 -7.33 -12.66
C ILE A 369 10.88 -8.73 -12.03
N ARG A 370 11.64 -9.67 -12.61
CA ARG A 370 11.81 -11.02 -12.07
C ARG A 370 12.39 -10.98 -10.66
N HIS A 371 13.47 -10.23 -10.46
CA HIS A 371 14.16 -10.15 -9.17
C HIS A 371 13.22 -9.61 -8.07
N TRP A 372 12.53 -8.50 -8.34
CA TRP A 372 11.62 -7.90 -7.38
C TRP A 372 10.37 -8.74 -7.12
N LEU A 373 9.92 -9.51 -8.12
CA LEU A 373 8.83 -10.47 -7.96
C LEU A 373 9.26 -11.66 -7.08
N GLN A 374 10.50 -12.13 -7.16
CA GLN A 374 11.04 -13.15 -6.24
C GLN A 374 11.05 -12.63 -4.80
N ILE A 375 11.50 -11.38 -4.60
CA ILE A 375 11.47 -10.73 -3.28
C ILE A 375 10.03 -10.58 -2.79
N PHE A 376 9.10 -10.10 -3.62
CA PHE A 376 7.68 -10.00 -3.29
C PHE A 376 7.14 -11.35 -2.81
N VAL A 377 7.31 -12.40 -3.62
CA VAL A 377 6.79 -13.74 -3.33
C VAL A 377 7.38 -14.30 -2.04
N GLN A 378 8.70 -14.16 -1.86
CA GLN A 378 9.37 -14.64 -0.66
C GLN A 378 8.88 -13.91 0.59
N ARG A 379 8.79 -12.57 0.54
CA ARG A 379 8.33 -11.76 1.66
C ARG A 379 6.86 -12.01 1.95
N PHE A 380 6.01 -11.92 0.94
CA PHE A 380 4.56 -12.06 1.05
C PHE A 380 4.18 -13.46 1.53
N TYR A 381 4.62 -14.54 0.88
CA TYR A 381 4.15 -15.88 1.23
C TYR A 381 4.89 -16.55 2.39
N SER A 382 6.21 -16.31 2.57
CA SER A 382 6.99 -16.99 3.63
C SER A 382 7.19 -16.15 4.90
N PHE A 383 7.53 -14.87 4.77
CA PHE A 383 8.09 -14.13 5.90
C PHE A 383 7.09 -13.30 6.72
N SER A 384 5.92 -12.98 6.17
CA SER A 384 5.09 -11.90 6.70
C SER A 384 3.67 -12.30 7.05
N GLN A 385 3.23 -13.52 6.73
CA GLN A 385 1.85 -13.93 6.98
C GLN A 385 1.51 -13.94 8.48
N PHE A 386 2.42 -14.37 9.35
CA PHE A 386 2.19 -14.31 10.80
C PHE A 386 1.98 -12.88 11.30
N LYS A 387 2.70 -11.89 10.72
CA LYS A 387 2.48 -10.47 11.02
C LYS A 387 1.07 -10.03 10.59
N ARG A 388 0.63 -10.47 9.41
CA ARG A 388 -0.72 -10.14 8.91
C ARG A 388 -1.86 -10.73 9.74
N SER A 389 -1.65 -11.93 10.27
CA SER A 389 -2.62 -12.59 11.17
C SER A 389 -2.90 -11.78 12.44
N ALA A 390 -1.96 -10.92 12.86
CA ALA A 390 -2.07 -10.07 14.05
C ALA A 390 -2.41 -8.59 13.73
N LEU A 391 -2.89 -8.28 12.52
CA LEU A 391 -3.15 -6.88 12.14
C LEU A 391 -4.23 -6.21 13.00
N PRO A 392 -3.99 -4.94 13.40
CA PRO A 392 -5.03 -4.07 13.93
C PRO A 392 -6.22 -3.97 12.98
N ASN A 393 -7.37 -3.60 13.53
CA ASN A 393 -8.53 -3.30 12.70
C ASN A 393 -8.29 -2.01 11.91
N GLY A 394 -8.78 -1.95 10.69
CA GLY A 394 -8.68 -0.80 9.81
C GLY A 394 -9.75 -0.86 8.71
N PRO A 395 -10.00 0.26 8.01
CA PRO A 395 -10.95 0.30 6.93
C PRO A 395 -10.38 -0.39 5.67
N LYS A 396 -11.25 -1.02 4.89
CA LYS A 396 -10.95 -1.43 3.51
C LYS A 396 -11.35 -0.27 2.59
N VAL A 397 -10.36 0.33 1.94
CA VAL A 397 -10.55 1.60 1.19
C VAL A 397 -10.47 1.43 -0.32
N SER A 398 -9.90 0.32 -0.81
CA SER A 398 -9.72 0.06 -2.23
C SER A 398 -10.33 -1.27 -2.63
N HIS A 399 -10.78 -1.34 -3.88
CA HIS A 399 -11.23 -2.59 -4.49
C HIS A 399 -10.10 -3.60 -4.67
N GLY A 400 -8.83 -3.18 -4.62
CA GLY A 400 -7.67 -4.08 -4.71
C GLY A 400 -7.60 -5.13 -3.59
N GLY A 401 -8.35 -4.92 -2.50
CA GLY A 401 -8.51 -5.84 -1.39
C GLY A 401 -7.85 -5.36 -0.10
N ALA A 402 -8.01 -6.13 0.97
CA ALA A 402 -7.39 -5.87 2.26
C ALA A 402 -6.70 -7.12 2.83
N LEU A 403 -5.63 -6.91 3.60
CA LEU A 403 -4.84 -7.99 4.20
C LEU A 403 -5.33 -8.45 5.57
N SER A 404 -6.47 -7.91 6.03
CA SER A 404 -7.06 -8.32 7.29
C SER A 404 -7.49 -9.80 7.23
N PRO A 405 -7.09 -10.64 8.20
CA PRO A 405 -7.53 -12.04 8.27
C PRO A 405 -9.03 -12.18 8.52
N ARG A 406 -9.67 -11.09 8.96
CA ARG A 406 -11.11 -10.99 9.20
C ARG A 406 -11.90 -10.76 7.90
N GLY A 407 -11.22 -10.32 6.83
CA GLY A 407 -11.81 -9.95 5.55
C GLY A 407 -11.29 -10.82 4.40
N ASP A 408 -10.56 -10.19 3.48
CA ASP A 408 -10.30 -10.74 2.14
C ASP A 408 -9.15 -11.76 2.10
N TRP A 409 -8.14 -11.64 2.96
CA TRP A 409 -6.94 -12.49 2.89
C TRP A 409 -6.83 -13.44 4.08
N ARG A 410 -6.95 -14.74 3.82
CA ARG A 410 -6.78 -15.81 4.82
C ARG A 410 -5.76 -16.82 4.32
N ALA A 411 -4.65 -16.93 5.02
CA ALA A 411 -3.58 -17.87 4.69
C ALA A 411 -2.91 -18.38 5.99
N PRO A 412 -2.45 -19.66 6.01
CA PRO A 412 -1.63 -20.18 7.09
C PRO A 412 -0.35 -19.36 7.30
N SER A 413 0.00 -19.09 8.56
CA SER A 413 1.22 -18.35 8.92
C SER A 413 2.52 -19.05 8.47
N ASP A 414 2.50 -20.38 8.38
CA ASP A 414 3.67 -21.22 8.04
C ASP A 414 3.74 -21.58 6.55
N MET A 415 3.06 -20.81 5.69
CA MET A 415 3.09 -21.01 4.25
C MET A 415 4.51 -20.85 3.70
N SER A 416 4.87 -21.65 2.69
CA SER A 416 6.14 -21.55 1.98
C SER A 416 5.96 -20.92 0.61
N ALA A 417 6.82 -19.97 0.26
CA ALA A 417 6.88 -19.34 -1.06
C ALA A 417 7.36 -20.29 -2.19
N ARG A 418 7.81 -21.51 -1.87
CA ARG A 418 8.52 -22.40 -2.80
C ARG A 418 7.80 -22.63 -4.13
N ILE A 419 6.49 -22.91 -4.10
CA ILE A 419 5.72 -23.22 -5.31
C ILE A 419 5.73 -22.02 -6.29
N TRP A 420 5.65 -20.80 -5.76
CA TRP A 420 5.69 -19.58 -6.57
C TRP A 420 7.10 -19.26 -7.06
N LEU A 421 8.13 -19.49 -6.24
CA LEU A 421 9.53 -19.32 -6.63
C LEU A 421 9.93 -20.31 -7.75
N ASP A 422 9.59 -21.59 -7.59
CA ASP A 422 9.84 -22.63 -8.59
C ASP A 422 9.14 -22.30 -9.92
N GLN A 423 7.96 -21.67 -9.86
CA GLN A 423 7.27 -21.19 -11.06
C GLN A 423 8.00 -20.02 -11.71
N ILE A 424 8.44 -19.02 -10.94
CA ILE A 424 9.24 -17.91 -11.48
C ILE A 424 10.47 -18.49 -12.18
N ASP A 425 11.15 -19.43 -11.54
CA ASP A 425 12.35 -20.06 -12.08
C ASP A 425 12.13 -20.82 -13.39
N ARG A 426 10.99 -21.48 -13.52
CA ARG A 426 10.62 -22.23 -14.73
C ARG A 426 10.04 -21.38 -15.85
N GLU A 427 9.22 -20.37 -15.54
CA GLU A 427 8.33 -19.72 -16.51
C GLU A 427 8.70 -18.26 -16.83
N VAL A 428 9.47 -17.57 -15.99
CA VAL A 428 9.88 -16.18 -16.25
C VAL A 428 11.30 -16.20 -16.83
N PRO A 429 11.57 -15.59 -17.99
CA PRO A 429 12.93 -15.49 -18.52
C PRO A 429 13.87 -14.71 -17.57
N LYS A 430 15.17 -14.98 -17.62
CA LYS A 430 16.17 -14.30 -16.75
C LYS A 430 16.58 -12.91 -17.24
N GLY A 431 16.34 -12.60 -18.52
CA GLY A 431 16.76 -11.39 -19.19
C GLY A 431 16.61 -11.57 -20.69
#